data_AF-A0A2L1TVI9-F1
#
_entry.id   AF-A0A2L1TVI9-F1
#
_cell.length_a   1.000
_cell.length_b   1.000
_cell.length_c   1.000
_cell.angle_alpha   90.00
_cell.angle_beta   90.00
_cell.angle_gamma   90.00
#
_symmetry.space_group_name_H-M   'P 1'
#
loop_
_entity.id
_entity.type
_entity.pdbx_description
1 polymer ?
#
loop_
_entity_poly.entity_id
_entity_poly.type
_entity_poly.pdbx_seq_one_letter_code
_entity_poly.pdbx_strand_id
1 'polypeptide(L)'
;MLRLEDFKKDREKAKKWAKENSEKWNKLLDLAQKRLLGDSRSFQRLNNNLEKYRGRPLPILSFGKNMEMLDKALEINDAKLDDSIYVYRNLVSKELGDVPDLLYEKGKNTIDREQYSQFENNFEYGVIHDFMHANLTPHSGDQSNPVLLHLKVPKGESMGYLEEDQIFIGRNQGFEVKSMKIIAEKLTSKGKVADRNKEFKQI
;
A
#
# COMPACT_ATOMS: atom_id res chain seq x y z
N MET A 1 17.48 -18.76 8.32
CA MET A 1 17.81 -17.40 7.89
C MET A 1 16.52 -16.84 7.29
N LEU A 2 15.89 -15.84 7.91
CA LEU A 2 14.65 -15.24 7.39
C LEU A 2 14.99 -14.45 6.13
N ARG A 3 14.40 -14.80 4.99
CA ARG A 3 14.59 -14.02 3.76
C ARG A 3 13.68 -12.80 3.84
N LEU A 4 14.20 -11.65 3.41
CA LEU A 4 13.46 -10.40 3.30
C LEU A 4 13.45 -10.02 1.83
N GLU A 5 12.28 -10.13 1.18
CA GLU A 5 12.15 -9.82 -0.23
C GLU A 5 11.76 -8.34 -0.41
N ASP A 6 12.50 -7.62 -1.26
CA ASP A 6 12.19 -6.25 -1.69
C ASP A 6 12.50 -6.16 -3.19
N PHE A 7 11.47 -5.98 -4.00
CA PHE A 7 11.63 -5.88 -5.45
C PHE A 7 12.10 -4.51 -5.91
N LYS A 8 12.04 -3.48 -5.04
CA LYS A 8 12.35 -2.10 -5.40
C LYS A 8 11.66 -1.74 -6.72
N LYS A 9 12.42 -1.35 -7.75
CA LYS A 9 11.88 -0.96 -9.06
C LYS A 9 11.80 -2.10 -10.08
N ASP A 10 12.12 -3.34 -9.70
CA ASP A 10 12.10 -4.51 -10.60
C ASP A 10 10.68 -5.09 -10.72
N ARG A 11 9.86 -4.41 -11.51
CA ARG A 11 8.45 -4.75 -11.69
C ARG A 11 8.24 -6.10 -12.37
N GLU A 12 9.10 -6.48 -13.31
CA GLU A 12 8.98 -7.76 -14.01
C GLU A 12 9.25 -8.93 -13.06
N LYS A 13 10.28 -8.82 -12.20
CA LYS A 13 10.53 -9.81 -11.16
C LYS A 13 9.38 -9.87 -10.15
N ALA A 14 8.84 -8.72 -9.74
CA ALA A 14 7.71 -8.65 -8.81
C ALA A 14 6.45 -9.33 -9.38
N LYS A 15 6.10 -9.05 -10.64
CA LYS A 15 4.97 -9.68 -11.35
C LYS A 15 5.14 -11.20 -11.44
N LYS A 16 6.33 -11.66 -11.83
CA LYS A 16 6.63 -13.09 -11.91
C LYS A 16 6.48 -13.76 -10.54
N TRP A 17 7.03 -13.15 -9.51
CA TRP A 17 6.93 -13.65 -8.14
C TRP A 17 5.46 -13.67 -7.65
N ALA A 18 4.69 -12.60 -7.88
CA ALA A 18 3.28 -12.54 -7.50
C ALA A 18 2.47 -13.66 -8.16
N LYS A 19 2.71 -13.90 -9.47
CA LYS A 19 2.08 -14.99 -10.20
C LYS A 19 2.42 -16.35 -9.58
N GLU A 20 3.70 -16.64 -9.37
CA GLU A 20 4.16 -17.92 -8.81
C GLU A 20 3.61 -18.18 -7.40
N ASN A 21 3.56 -17.16 -6.54
CA ASN A 21 3.09 -17.32 -5.16
C ASN A 21 1.56 -17.38 -5.06
N SER A 22 0.85 -16.70 -5.96
CA SER A 22 -0.62 -16.70 -5.98
C SER A 22 -1.23 -17.98 -6.54
N GLU A 23 -0.48 -18.80 -7.29
CA GLU A 23 -1.03 -19.92 -8.05
C GLU A 23 -1.81 -20.94 -7.22
N LYS A 24 -1.29 -21.33 -6.06
CA LYS A 24 -1.97 -22.29 -5.17
C LYS A 24 -3.18 -21.66 -4.51
N TRP A 25 -2.99 -20.49 -3.91
CA TRP A 25 -4.05 -19.72 -3.27
C TRP A 25 -5.24 -19.45 -4.22
N ASN A 26 -4.96 -18.98 -5.44
CA ASN A 26 -5.98 -18.66 -6.44
C ASN A 26 -6.77 -19.91 -6.88
N LYS A 27 -6.16 -21.10 -6.92
CA LYS A 27 -6.89 -22.36 -7.21
C LYS A 27 -7.93 -22.68 -6.13
N LEU A 28 -7.66 -22.31 -4.87
CA LEU A 28 -8.52 -22.57 -3.71
C LEU A 28 -9.67 -21.57 -3.56
N LEU A 29 -9.59 -20.42 -4.23
CA LEU A 29 -10.67 -19.44 -4.22
C LEU A 29 -11.92 -19.95 -4.94
N ASP A 30 -13.08 -19.65 -4.35
CA ASP A 30 -14.37 -19.87 -4.99
C ASP A 30 -14.62 -18.89 -6.15
N LEU A 31 -15.65 -19.15 -6.94
CA LEU A 31 -15.96 -18.35 -8.14
C LEU A 31 -16.34 -16.91 -7.80
N ALA A 32 -16.97 -16.67 -6.65
CA ALA A 32 -17.41 -15.34 -6.23
C ALA A 32 -16.20 -14.51 -5.74
N GLN A 33 -15.28 -15.13 -5.00
CA GLN A 33 -14.00 -14.54 -4.60
C GLN A 33 -13.16 -14.18 -5.83
N LYS A 34 -13.02 -15.10 -6.80
CA LYS A 34 -12.32 -14.85 -8.06
C LYS A 34 -12.90 -13.67 -8.84
N ARG A 35 -14.23 -13.58 -8.92
CA ARG A 35 -14.91 -12.45 -9.58
C ARG A 35 -14.67 -11.13 -8.86
N LEU A 36 -14.70 -11.12 -7.52
CA LEU A 36 -14.47 -9.92 -6.72
C LEU A 36 -13.02 -9.41 -6.85
N LEU A 37 -12.06 -10.32 -6.87
CA LEU A 37 -10.63 -10.02 -6.95
C LEU A 37 -10.16 -9.71 -8.38
N GLY A 38 -10.77 -10.33 -9.38
CA GLY A 38 -10.49 -10.09 -10.80
C GLY A 38 -11.16 -8.83 -11.38
N ASP A 39 -11.99 -8.12 -10.61
CA ASP A 39 -12.50 -6.80 -10.98
C ASP A 39 -11.95 -5.74 -10.02
N SER A 40 -10.86 -5.07 -10.44
CA SER A 40 -10.22 -4.01 -9.67
C SER A 40 -11.19 -2.91 -9.23
N ARG A 41 -12.24 -2.62 -10.02
CA ARG A 41 -13.26 -1.64 -9.64
C ARG A 41 -14.14 -2.14 -8.50
N SER A 42 -14.49 -3.43 -8.47
CA SER A 42 -15.26 -4.03 -7.37
C SER A 42 -14.48 -4.01 -6.07
N PHE A 43 -13.22 -4.42 -6.10
CA PHE A 43 -12.33 -4.36 -4.94
C PHE A 43 -12.19 -2.92 -4.42
N GLN A 44 -11.89 -1.95 -5.31
CA GLN A 44 -11.80 -0.54 -4.92
C GLN A 44 -13.12 0.03 -4.37
N ARG A 45 -14.27 -0.34 -4.94
CA ARG A 45 -15.58 0.05 -4.41
C ARG A 45 -15.81 -0.47 -2.99
N LEU A 46 -15.39 -1.70 -2.70
CA LEU A 46 -15.47 -2.27 -1.36
C LEU A 46 -14.62 -1.46 -0.37
N ASN A 47 -13.35 -1.21 -0.69
CA ASN A 47 -12.47 -0.39 0.14
C ASN A 47 -13.02 1.03 0.36
N ASN A 48 -13.47 1.70 -0.71
CA ASN A 48 -14.09 3.03 -0.59
C ASN A 48 -15.32 3.03 0.31
N ASN A 49 -16.13 1.96 0.29
CA ASN A 49 -17.26 1.82 1.21
C ASN A 49 -16.79 1.62 2.65
N LEU A 50 -15.82 0.73 2.89
CA LEU A 50 -15.25 0.52 4.23
C LEU A 50 -14.72 1.84 4.82
N GLU A 51 -14.01 2.62 4.01
CA GLU A 51 -13.51 3.94 4.40
C GLU A 51 -14.63 4.96 4.65
N LYS A 52 -15.69 4.96 3.83
CA LYS A 52 -16.84 5.85 4.03
C LYS A 52 -17.55 5.61 5.37
N TYR A 53 -17.55 4.37 5.85
CA TYR A 53 -18.14 3.98 7.13
C TYR A 53 -17.09 3.82 8.24
N ARG A 54 -15.87 4.38 8.07
CA ARG A 54 -14.84 4.39 9.11
C ARG A 54 -15.41 4.92 10.43
N GLY A 55 -15.27 4.13 11.49
CA GLY A 55 -15.78 4.46 12.83
C GLY A 55 -17.32 4.47 12.96
N ARG A 56 -18.06 3.92 11.98
CA ARG A 56 -19.53 3.88 11.97
C ARG A 56 -20.04 2.46 11.75
N PRO A 57 -21.24 2.10 12.24
CA PRO A 57 -21.85 0.82 11.92
C PRO A 57 -22.01 0.63 10.40
N LEU A 58 -21.60 -0.54 9.90
CA LEU A 58 -21.76 -0.88 8.49
C LEU A 58 -23.25 -1.17 8.19
N PRO A 59 -23.81 -0.68 7.07
CA PRO A 59 -25.13 -1.10 6.65
C PRO A 59 -25.11 -2.60 6.32
N ILE A 60 -25.92 -3.39 7.04
CA ILE A 60 -25.99 -4.86 6.98
C ILE A 60 -26.17 -5.40 5.55
N LEU A 61 -26.76 -4.62 4.63
CA LEU A 61 -27.28 -5.11 3.35
C LEU A 61 -26.39 -4.90 2.11
N SER A 62 -25.33 -4.09 2.12
CA SER A 62 -24.70 -3.66 0.86
C SER A 62 -23.32 -4.20 0.52
N PHE A 63 -22.44 -4.45 1.50
CA PHE A 63 -21.07 -4.92 1.21
C PHE A 63 -20.47 -5.89 2.24
N GLY A 64 -21.19 -6.24 3.31
CA GLY A 64 -20.73 -7.17 4.34
C GLY A 64 -20.38 -8.56 3.80
N LYS A 65 -21.16 -9.08 2.85
CA LYS A 65 -20.86 -10.38 2.22
C LYS A 65 -19.53 -10.37 1.46
N ASN A 66 -19.25 -9.32 0.69
CA ASN A 66 -18.00 -9.20 -0.05
C ASN A 66 -16.79 -9.06 0.89
N MET A 67 -16.99 -8.34 2.00
CA MET A 67 -15.99 -8.22 3.06
C MET A 67 -15.67 -9.58 3.69
N GLU A 68 -16.69 -10.32 4.15
CA GLU A 68 -16.52 -11.68 4.71
C GLU A 68 -15.87 -12.64 3.71
N MET A 69 -16.17 -12.52 2.42
CA MET A 69 -15.56 -13.33 1.38
C MET A 69 -14.05 -13.09 1.24
N LEU A 70 -13.60 -11.83 1.34
CA LEU A 70 -12.18 -11.49 1.29
C LEU A 70 -11.45 -11.87 2.58
N ASP A 71 -12.10 -11.71 3.75
CA ASP A 71 -11.54 -12.18 5.01
C ASP A 71 -11.30 -13.70 4.95
N LYS A 72 -12.29 -14.48 4.50
CA LYS A 72 -12.13 -15.94 4.28
C LYS A 72 -11.07 -16.29 3.24
N ALA A 73 -10.88 -15.46 2.20
CA ALA A 73 -9.83 -15.69 1.22
C ALA A 73 -8.43 -15.57 1.87
N LEU A 74 -8.26 -14.64 2.82
CA LEU A 74 -7.02 -14.46 3.57
C LEU A 74 -6.80 -15.51 4.67
N GLU A 75 -7.85 -16.22 5.10
CA GLU A 75 -7.75 -17.33 6.06
C GLU A 75 -7.17 -18.62 5.43
N ILE A 76 -7.15 -18.73 4.09
CA ILE A 76 -6.55 -19.86 3.39
C ILE A 76 -5.05 -19.92 3.71
N ASN A 77 -4.54 -21.08 4.12
CA ASN A 77 -3.14 -21.22 4.52
C ASN A 77 -2.14 -20.80 3.43
N ASP A 78 -2.44 -21.03 2.15
CA ASP A 78 -1.62 -20.58 1.02
C ASP A 78 -1.61 -19.04 0.81
N ALA A 79 -2.42 -18.28 1.55
CA ALA A 79 -2.30 -16.82 1.61
C ALA A 79 -1.19 -16.36 2.55
N LYS A 80 -0.70 -17.24 3.45
CA LYS A 80 0.30 -16.86 4.45
C LYS A 80 1.68 -16.72 3.83
N LEU A 81 2.35 -15.65 4.19
CA LEU A 81 3.71 -15.40 3.77
C LEU A 81 4.70 -16.38 4.42
N ASP A 82 5.44 -17.11 3.59
CA ASP A 82 6.53 -17.99 4.05
C ASP A 82 7.72 -17.21 4.64
N ASP A 83 7.90 -15.96 4.23
CA ASP A 83 8.99 -15.06 4.61
C ASP A 83 8.50 -13.60 4.64
N SER A 84 9.27 -12.69 5.26
CA SER A 84 8.89 -11.27 5.27
C SER A 84 9.12 -10.61 3.91
N ILE A 85 8.30 -9.61 3.60
CA ILE A 85 8.33 -8.91 2.32
C ILE A 85 8.13 -7.40 2.50
N TYR A 86 8.76 -6.60 1.66
CA TYR A 86 8.45 -5.17 1.57
C TYR A 86 7.40 -4.89 0.51
N VAL A 87 6.45 -4.02 0.86
CA VAL A 87 5.38 -3.56 -0.02
C VAL A 87 5.30 -2.04 0.01
N TYR A 88 4.66 -1.48 -1.02
CA TYR A 88 4.61 -0.07 -1.30
C TYR A 88 3.16 0.41 -1.38
N ARG A 89 2.79 1.43 -0.61
CA ARG A 89 1.46 2.04 -0.64
C ARG A 89 1.58 3.56 -0.68
N ASN A 90 0.96 4.17 -1.67
CA ASN A 90 0.74 5.61 -1.69
C ASN A 90 -0.40 5.97 -0.75
N LEU A 91 -0.18 6.93 0.14
CA LEU A 91 -1.22 7.50 0.98
C LEU A 91 -1.79 8.75 0.34
N VAL A 92 -3.12 8.86 0.36
CA VAL A 92 -3.80 10.10 -0.03
C VAL A 92 -3.82 11.08 1.14
N SER A 93 -3.93 12.38 0.86
CA SER A 93 -3.88 13.43 1.91
C SER A 93 -4.88 13.19 3.06
N LYS A 94 -6.09 12.67 2.77
CA LYS A 94 -7.10 12.35 3.80
C LYS A 94 -6.67 11.24 4.78
N GLU A 95 -5.71 10.41 4.41
CA GLU A 95 -5.17 9.33 5.27
C GLU A 95 -4.05 9.84 6.19
N LEU A 96 -3.54 11.05 5.95
CA LEU A 96 -2.48 11.66 6.75
C LEU A 96 -2.99 12.35 8.01
N GLY A 97 -4.31 12.52 8.17
CA GLY A 97 -4.91 13.21 9.31
C GLY A 97 -4.76 14.74 9.19
N ASP A 98 -4.52 15.42 10.33
CA ASP A 98 -4.39 16.88 10.43
C ASP A 98 -3.04 17.42 9.94
N VAL A 99 -2.38 16.69 9.03
CA VAL A 99 -1.12 17.15 8.43
C VAL A 99 -1.46 18.33 7.52
N PRO A 100 -0.70 19.45 7.59
CA PRO A 100 -0.98 20.64 6.82
C PRO A 100 -1.18 20.31 5.35
N ASP A 101 -2.18 20.95 4.73
CA ASP A 101 -2.68 20.72 3.37
C ASP A 101 -1.61 20.65 2.27
N LEU A 102 -0.37 21.06 2.57
CA LEU A 102 0.73 21.13 1.63
C LEU A 102 2.06 20.71 2.28
N LEU A 103 2.45 19.44 2.07
CA LEU A 103 3.86 19.00 2.19
C LEU A 103 4.75 19.67 1.13
N TYR A 104 4.15 20.30 0.12
CA TYR A 104 4.83 20.98 -0.97
C TYR A 104 4.86 22.49 -0.76
N GLU A 105 5.92 23.13 -1.22
CA GLU A 105 5.93 24.58 -1.39
C GLU A 105 4.81 25.02 -2.35
N LYS A 106 4.07 26.07 -1.99
CA LYS A 106 2.93 26.55 -2.77
C LYS A 106 3.31 26.81 -4.24
N GLY A 107 2.66 26.10 -5.16
CA GLY A 107 2.87 26.23 -6.61
C GLY A 107 4.16 25.57 -7.13
N LYS A 108 4.83 24.73 -6.33
CA LYS A 108 6.06 24.03 -6.70
C LYS A 108 5.92 22.52 -6.47
N ASN A 109 6.85 21.77 -7.07
CA ASN A 109 7.00 20.33 -6.89
C ASN A 109 8.13 19.99 -5.91
N THR A 110 8.48 20.94 -5.03
CA THR A 110 9.50 20.77 -4.00
C THR A 110 8.81 20.62 -2.65
N ILE A 111 9.31 19.70 -1.83
CA ILE A 111 8.82 19.51 -0.46
C ILE A 111 9.30 20.67 0.39
N ASP A 112 8.37 21.29 1.13
CA ASP A 112 8.70 22.28 2.14
C ASP A 112 9.40 21.58 3.32
N ARG A 113 10.63 22.02 3.62
CA ARG A 113 11.48 21.37 4.63
C ARG A 113 10.98 21.55 6.05
N GLU A 114 10.33 22.67 6.34
CA GLU A 114 9.77 22.95 7.67
C GLU A 114 8.53 22.08 7.88
N GLN A 115 7.63 22.03 6.88
CA GLN A 115 6.45 21.16 6.91
C GLN A 115 6.84 19.68 6.99
N TYR A 116 7.87 19.27 6.23
CA TYR A 116 8.41 17.90 6.32
C TYR A 116 8.91 17.58 7.72
N SER A 117 9.68 18.47 8.35
CA SER A 117 10.20 18.25 9.71
C SER A 117 9.07 18.12 10.73
N GLN A 118 8.03 18.96 10.62
CA GLN A 118 6.84 18.84 11.48
C GLN A 118 6.10 17.52 11.24
N PHE A 119 5.94 17.12 9.98
CA PHE A 119 5.31 15.84 9.63
C PHE A 119 6.11 14.65 10.17
N GLU A 120 7.43 14.65 9.99
CA GLU A 120 8.33 13.60 10.47
C GLU A 120 8.26 13.40 11.99
N ASN A 121 8.12 14.50 12.76
CA ASN A 121 8.02 14.44 14.21
C ASN A 121 6.64 14.00 14.73
N ASN A 122 5.58 14.11 13.92
CA ASN A 122 4.21 13.86 14.37
C ASN A 122 3.61 12.58 13.79
N PHE A 123 4.13 12.08 12.66
CA PHE A 123 3.60 10.92 11.94
C PHE A 123 4.36 9.65 12.32
N GLU A 124 4.16 9.20 13.56
CA GLU A 124 4.82 8.01 14.11
C GLU A 124 4.05 6.71 13.85
N TYR A 125 2.71 6.79 13.77
CA TYR A 125 1.83 5.63 13.65
C TYR A 125 0.67 5.94 12.69
N GLY A 126 0.11 4.88 12.10
CA GLY A 126 -1.11 5.01 11.33
C GLY A 126 -1.94 3.72 11.31
N VAL A 127 -3.19 3.85 10.88
CA VAL A 127 -4.14 2.73 10.79
C VAL A 127 -4.81 2.71 9.43
N ILE A 128 -4.70 1.57 8.77
CA ILE A 128 -5.37 1.28 7.49
C ILE A 128 -6.61 0.44 7.81
N HIS A 129 -7.78 1.03 7.61
CA HIS A 129 -9.05 0.46 8.07
C HIS A 129 -9.66 -0.48 7.03
N ASP A 130 -9.49 -0.17 5.75
CA ASP A 130 -9.87 -1.04 4.64
C ASP A 130 -8.88 -2.19 4.40
N PHE A 131 -9.13 -3.02 3.38
CA PHE A 131 -8.15 -4.05 3.00
C PHE A 131 -6.93 -3.32 2.48
N MET A 132 -5.75 -3.56 3.07
CA MET A 132 -4.56 -2.79 2.73
C MET A 132 -4.11 -3.09 1.31
N HIS A 133 -4.60 -2.32 0.33
CA HIS A 133 -4.13 -2.35 -1.04
C HIS A 133 -2.73 -1.78 -1.10
N ALA A 134 -1.80 -2.54 -1.68
CA ALA A 134 -0.41 -2.15 -1.87
C ALA A 134 0.17 -2.82 -3.12
N ASN A 135 1.41 -2.46 -3.43
CA ASN A 135 2.15 -2.97 -4.58
C ASN A 135 3.47 -3.58 -4.12
N LEU A 136 3.98 -4.56 -4.84
CA LEU A 136 5.30 -5.13 -4.59
C LEU A 136 6.45 -4.22 -5.09
N THR A 137 6.13 -3.22 -5.92
CA THR A 137 7.06 -2.17 -6.37
C THR A 137 6.47 -0.77 -6.16
N PRO A 138 7.28 0.30 -6.07
CA PRO A 138 6.74 1.64 -5.90
C PRO A 138 6.05 2.08 -7.19
N HIS A 139 4.82 2.54 -7.07
CA HIS A 139 4.08 3.18 -8.14
C HIS A 139 4.19 4.69 -7.97
N SER A 140 4.44 5.42 -9.06
CA SER A 140 4.64 6.87 -9.00
C SER A 140 3.46 7.57 -8.32
N GLY A 141 3.78 8.37 -7.31
CA GLY A 141 2.81 9.28 -6.69
C GLY A 141 2.62 10.57 -7.48
N ASP A 142 1.68 11.39 -7.02
CA ASP A 142 1.50 12.78 -7.43
C ASP A 142 1.20 13.63 -6.18
N GLN A 143 0.87 14.93 -6.36
CA GLN A 143 0.56 15.79 -5.22
C GLN A 143 -0.68 15.35 -4.41
N SER A 144 -1.57 14.53 -4.99
CA SER A 144 -2.70 13.94 -4.27
C SER A 144 -2.33 12.70 -3.45
N ASN A 145 -1.13 12.17 -3.68
CA ASN A 145 -0.54 11.02 -3.01
C ASN A 145 0.89 11.34 -2.53
N PRO A 146 1.06 12.29 -1.60
CA PRO A 146 2.35 12.88 -1.31
C PRO A 146 3.31 11.97 -0.51
N VAL A 147 2.80 10.88 0.06
CA VAL A 147 3.55 9.98 0.94
C VAL A 147 3.52 8.57 0.36
N LEU A 148 4.71 8.00 0.14
CA LEU A 148 4.90 6.60 -0.20
C LEU A 148 5.35 5.83 1.03
N LEU A 149 4.52 4.91 1.50
CA LEU A 149 4.89 3.95 2.53
C LEU A 149 5.73 2.83 1.92
N HIS A 150 6.81 2.48 2.60
CA HIS A 150 7.62 1.28 2.36
C HIS A 150 7.49 0.38 3.60
N LEU A 151 6.57 -0.57 3.54
CA LEU A 151 6.11 -1.35 4.69
C LEU A 151 6.72 -2.74 4.68
N LYS A 152 7.27 -3.17 5.82
CA LYS A 152 7.66 -4.56 6.03
C LYS A 152 6.45 -5.35 6.52
N VAL A 153 6.01 -6.31 5.74
CA VAL A 153 4.99 -7.28 6.12
C VAL A 153 5.70 -8.50 6.71
N PRO A 154 5.36 -8.90 7.95
CA PRO A 154 6.06 -9.98 8.63
C PRO A 154 5.70 -11.35 8.03
N LYS A 155 6.59 -12.32 8.25
CA LYS A 155 6.33 -13.73 7.97
C LYS A 155 5.07 -14.19 8.70
N GLY A 156 4.24 -15.00 8.04
CA GLY A 156 3.02 -15.57 8.59
C GLY A 156 1.79 -14.68 8.44
N GLU A 157 1.96 -13.41 8.06
CA GLU A 157 0.84 -12.54 7.70
C GLU A 157 0.17 -13.04 6.42
N SER A 158 -1.15 -12.87 6.32
CA SER A 158 -1.91 -13.26 5.13
C SER A 158 -1.90 -12.15 4.08
N MET A 159 -1.58 -12.52 2.85
CA MET A 159 -1.53 -11.63 1.71
C MET A 159 -2.30 -12.25 0.53
N GLY A 160 -3.28 -11.50 0.04
CA GLY A 160 -4.00 -11.84 -1.18
C GLY A 160 -3.40 -11.13 -2.38
N TYR A 161 -3.62 -11.72 -3.55
CA TYR A 161 -3.02 -11.27 -4.81
C TYR A 161 -4.11 -10.71 -5.73
N LEU A 162 -3.79 -9.61 -6.40
CA LEU A 162 -4.64 -8.97 -7.41
C LEU A 162 -3.95 -9.10 -8.77
N GLU A 163 -4.03 -8.08 -9.62
CA GLU A 163 -3.39 -8.06 -10.93
C GLU A 163 -1.92 -7.59 -10.84
N GLU A 164 -1.09 -8.06 -11.77
CA GLU A 164 0.30 -7.63 -11.92
C GLU A 164 1.14 -7.81 -10.63
N ASP A 165 1.54 -6.69 -10.01
CA ASP A 165 2.32 -6.60 -8.77
C ASP A 165 1.48 -6.09 -7.59
N GLN A 166 0.15 -6.05 -7.75
CA GLN A 166 -0.79 -5.57 -6.76
C GLN A 166 -1.17 -6.69 -5.78
N ILE A 167 -1.24 -6.33 -4.51
CA ILE A 167 -1.60 -7.22 -3.42
C ILE A 167 -2.58 -6.53 -2.48
N PHE A 168 -3.22 -7.31 -1.61
CA PHE A 168 -3.92 -6.77 -0.47
C PHE A 168 -3.64 -7.58 0.80
N ILE A 169 -3.66 -6.91 1.94
CA ILE A 169 -3.55 -7.52 3.26
C ILE A 169 -4.87 -7.28 4.01
N GLY A 170 -5.04 -8.02 5.12
CA GLY A 170 -6.20 -7.90 5.99
C GLY A 170 -6.50 -6.45 6.40
N ARG A 171 -7.71 -6.25 6.90
CA ARG A 171 -8.21 -4.94 7.32
C ARG A 171 -7.70 -4.55 8.71
N ASN A 172 -7.89 -3.29 9.08
CA ASN A 172 -7.59 -2.75 10.40
C ASN A 172 -6.13 -2.95 10.82
N GLN A 173 -5.20 -2.71 9.89
CA GLN A 173 -3.78 -2.86 10.11
C GLN A 173 -3.20 -1.59 10.70
N GLY A 174 -2.55 -1.72 11.84
CA GLY A 174 -1.69 -0.67 12.39
C GLY A 174 -0.29 -0.76 11.79
N PHE A 175 0.35 0.39 11.58
CA PHE A 175 1.77 0.45 11.25
C PHE A 175 2.49 1.48 12.12
N GLU A 176 3.78 1.26 12.27
CA GLU A 176 4.71 2.16 12.95
C GLU A 176 5.74 2.66 11.94
N VAL A 177 6.01 3.96 11.97
CA VAL A 177 6.99 4.62 11.12
C VAL A 177 8.35 4.55 11.81
N LYS A 178 9.25 3.72 11.26
CA LYS A 178 10.61 3.58 11.79
C LYS A 178 11.59 4.63 11.29
N SER A 179 11.31 5.20 10.13
CA SER A 179 12.14 6.23 9.50
C SER A 179 11.36 6.93 8.40
N MET A 180 11.65 8.21 8.18
CA MET A 180 11.12 8.99 7.07
C MET A 180 12.27 9.57 6.24
N LYS A 181 12.03 9.80 4.95
CA LYS A 181 12.96 10.51 4.08
C LYS A 181 12.25 11.11 2.88
N ILE A 182 12.81 12.19 2.36
CA ILE A 182 12.38 12.75 1.07
C ILE A 182 12.97 11.92 -0.07
N ILE A 183 12.11 11.46 -0.98
CA ILE A 183 12.51 10.79 -2.22
C ILE A 183 12.25 11.71 -3.41
N ALA A 184 13.21 11.79 -4.33
CA ALA A 184 13.03 12.48 -5.60
C ALA A 184 12.60 11.45 -6.65
N GLU A 185 11.36 11.51 -7.09
CA GLU A 185 10.86 10.69 -8.19
C GLU A 185 10.73 11.52 -9.47
N LYS A 186 11.13 10.92 -10.60
CA LYS A 186 10.89 11.50 -11.92
C LYS A 186 9.39 11.32 -12.22
N LEU A 187 8.61 12.40 -12.08
CA LEU A 187 7.24 12.44 -12.58
C LEU A 187 7.28 12.21 -14.10
N THR A 188 6.86 11.03 -14.55
CA THR A 188 6.77 10.72 -15.97
C THR A 188 5.64 11.56 -16.60
N SER A 189 6.07 12.53 -17.42
CA SER A 189 5.31 13.35 -18.37
C SER A 189 4.47 14.54 -17.85
N LYS A 190 5.14 15.61 -17.38
CA LYS A 190 4.94 17.04 -17.76
C LYS A 190 5.66 18.03 -16.81
N GLY A 191 6.94 17.82 -16.49
CA GLY A 191 7.71 18.81 -15.73
C GLY A 191 9.19 18.50 -15.65
N LYS A 192 10.03 19.48 -15.94
CA LYS A 192 11.47 19.37 -16.15
C LYS A 192 12.28 19.18 -14.84
N VAL A 193 13.24 18.24 -14.92
CA VAL A 193 14.63 18.15 -14.44
C VAL A 193 15.14 19.00 -13.25
N ALA A 194 15.73 18.32 -12.25
CA ALA A 194 17.10 18.56 -11.73
C ALA A 194 17.57 17.36 -10.89
N ASP A 195 18.52 16.57 -11.42
CA ASP A 195 19.17 15.46 -10.74
C ASP A 195 20.33 15.99 -9.88
N ARG A 196 20.30 15.76 -8.56
CA ARG A 196 21.46 15.93 -7.68
C ARG A 196 21.48 14.81 -6.65
N ASN A 197 22.09 13.69 -7.01
CA ASN A 197 22.54 12.68 -6.07
C ASN A 197 23.57 13.30 -5.10
N LYS A 198 23.29 13.21 -3.80
CA LYS A 198 24.34 13.17 -2.76
C LYS A 198 24.01 12.02 -1.82
N GLU A 199 24.73 10.93 -2.01
CA GLU A 199 24.90 9.88 -1.02
C GLU A 199 25.64 10.46 0.20
N PHE A 200 25.22 10.10 1.40
CA PHE A 200 26.05 10.25 2.60
C PHE A 200 26.14 8.90 3.32
N LYS A 201 27.40 8.50 3.56
CA LYS A 201 27.81 7.35 4.35
C LYS A 201 27.49 7.57 5.83
N GLN A 202 27.05 6.51 6.51
CA GLN A 202 27.03 6.46 7.98
C GLN A 202 28.46 6.30 8.52
N ILE A 203 28.71 6.98 9.63
CA ILE A 203 29.83 6.74 10.56
C ILE A 203 29.45 5.54 11.43
#